data_AF-A0A7V4ZFJ5-F1
#
_entry.id   AF-A0A7V4ZFJ5-F1
#
_cell.length_a   1.000
_cell.length_b   1.000
_cell.length_c   1.000
_cell.angle_alpha   90.00
_cell.angle_beta   90.00
_cell.angle_gamma   90.00
#
_symmetry.space_group_name_H-M   'P 1'
#
loop_
_entity.id
_entity.type
_entity.pdbx_description
1 polymer ?
#
loop_
_entity_poly.entity_id
_entity_poly.type
_entity_poly.pdbx_seq_one_letter_code
_entity_poly.pdbx_strand_id
1 'polypeptide(L)'
;MNVSRFTLPVSRLLLLAALLSLLASVALAQTGGGYALTWSTIDGGGYTWSEGGGYSLGGTVGQPDAGVISGGDYTLVGGFWCGAAAQHRMYLPVVLRDHP
;
A
#
# COMPACT_ATOMS: atom_id res chain seq x y z
N MET A 1 8.36 -64.62 36.15
CA MET A 1 7.56 -63.37 36.16
C MET A 1 7.25 -63.00 34.71
N ASN A 2 5.98 -62.94 34.32
CA ASN A 2 5.55 -62.89 32.91
C ASN A 2 5.47 -61.42 32.45
N VAL A 3 6.61 -60.85 32.04
CA VAL A 3 6.78 -59.43 31.69
C VAL A 3 5.85 -59.01 30.52
N SER A 4 5.46 -59.97 29.69
CA SER A 4 4.56 -59.82 28.54
C SER A 4 3.16 -59.29 28.89
N ARG A 5 2.70 -59.47 30.14
CA ARG A 5 1.37 -59.01 30.57
C ARG A 5 1.32 -57.50 30.79
N PHE A 6 2.47 -56.87 31.07
CA PHE A 6 2.58 -55.44 31.32
C PHE A 6 3.03 -54.65 30.08
N THR A 7 3.69 -55.28 29.10
CA THR A 7 4.15 -54.59 27.88
C THR A 7 3.02 -54.32 26.87
N LEU A 8 2.01 -55.20 26.81
CA LEU A 8 0.83 -55.06 25.95
C LEU A 8 -0.02 -53.81 26.24
N PRO A 9 -0.37 -53.46 27.49
CA PRO A 9 -1.13 -52.23 27.77
C PRO A 9 -0.30 -50.97 27.53
N VAL A 10 1.01 -50.99 27.83
CA VAL A 10 1.91 -49.85 27.58
C VAL A 10 2.05 -49.58 26.08
N SER A 11 2.21 -50.63 25.27
CA SER A 11 2.26 -50.50 23.80
C SER A 11 0.96 -49.93 23.22
N ARG A 12 -0.21 -50.34 23.73
CA ARG A 12 -1.51 -49.78 23.33
C ARG A 12 -1.65 -48.31 23.70
N LEU A 13 -1.17 -47.92 24.89
CA LEU A 13 -1.20 -46.54 25.35
C LEU A 13 -0.29 -45.64 24.49
N LEU A 14 0.89 -46.13 24.14
CA LEU A 14 1.83 -45.43 23.25
C LEU A 14 1.27 -45.29 21.83
N LEU A 15 0.63 -46.33 21.29
CA LEU A 15 -0.04 -46.28 19.98
C LEU A 15 -1.19 -45.27 19.97
N LEU A 16 -1.99 -45.23 21.04
CA LEU A 16 -3.08 -44.28 21.17
C LEU A 16 -2.56 -42.83 21.26
N ALA A 17 -1.50 -42.60 22.05
CA ALA A 17 -0.87 -41.29 22.15
C ALA A 17 -0.28 -40.82 20.81
N ALA A 18 0.36 -41.72 20.06
CA ALA A 18 0.88 -41.44 18.72
C ALA A 18 -0.24 -41.14 17.70
N LEU A 19 -1.38 -41.84 17.80
CA LEU A 19 -2.52 -41.58 16.93
C LEU A 19 -3.16 -40.21 17.23
N LEU A 20 -3.26 -39.84 18.52
CA LEU A 20 -3.77 -38.54 18.95
C LEU A 20 -2.87 -37.38 18.55
N SER A 21 -1.54 -37.56 18.56
CA SER A 21 -0.60 -36.53 18.10
C SER A 21 -0.66 -36.30 16.59
N LEU A 22 -0.89 -37.36 15.79
CA LEU A 22 -1.12 -37.23 14.35
C LEU A 22 -2.40 -36.43 14.06
N LEU A 23 -3.47 -36.67 14.82
CA LEU A 23 -4.73 -35.94 14.66
C LEU A 23 -4.61 -34.45 15.03
N ALA A 24 -3.71 -34.10 15.96
CA ALA A 24 -3.44 -32.72 16.36
C ALA A 24 -2.56 -31.93 15.36
N SER A 25 -1.96 -32.61 14.37
CA SER A 25 -1.03 -31.98 13.40
C SER A 25 -1.72 -31.34 12.19
N VAL A 26 -3.04 -31.40 12.10
CA VAL A 26 -3.80 -30.65 11.08
C VAL A 26 -3.76 -29.17 11.44
N ALA A 27 -2.69 -28.50 11.05
CA ALA A 27 -2.64 -27.06 10.96
C ALA A 27 -3.61 -26.63 9.85
N LEU A 28 -4.86 -26.39 10.20
CA LEU A 28 -5.78 -25.69 9.32
C LEU A 28 -5.14 -24.33 9.02
N ALA A 29 -4.93 -24.01 7.75
CA ALA A 29 -4.55 -22.67 7.33
C ALA A 29 -5.69 -21.72 7.71
N GLN A 30 -5.68 -21.22 8.94
CA GLN A 30 -6.62 -20.24 9.43
C GLN A 30 -6.31 -18.93 8.73
N THR A 31 -6.89 -18.77 7.54
CA THR A 31 -6.98 -17.45 6.90
C THR A 31 -7.83 -16.58 7.83
N GLY A 32 -7.27 -15.48 8.30
CA GLY A 32 -7.87 -14.59 9.31
C GLY A 32 -9.36 -14.40 9.10
N GLY A 33 -10.16 -14.81 10.10
CA GLY A 33 -11.61 -14.76 10.01
C GLY A 33 -12.17 -13.33 9.96
N GLY A 34 -13.46 -13.24 9.59
CA GLY A 34 -14.49 -12.25 9.99
C GLY A 34 -14.28 -10.75 9.76
N TYR A 35 -13.05 -10.27 9.64
CA TYR A 35 -12.74 -8.85 9.56
C TYR A 35 -12.32 -8.50 8.14
N ALA A 36 -13.23 -7.83 7.43
CA ALA A 36 -12.86 -7.08 6.25
C ALA A 36 -12.08 -5.85 6.73
N LEU A 37 -10.77 -5.84 6.52
CA LEU A 37 -9.95 -4.64 6.69
C LEU A 37 -10.26 -3.70 5.52
N THR A 38 -11.22 -2.79 5.72
CA THR A 38 -11.46 -1.68 4.81
C THR A 38 -10.46 -0.58 5.13
N TRP A 39 -9.47 -0.40 4.27
CA TRP A 39 -8.56 0.73 4.34
C TRP A 39 -9.05 1.82 3.39
N SER A 40 -8.83 3.06 3.77
CA SER A 40 -9.02 4.23 2.92
C SER A 40 -7.89 5.22 3.20
N THR A 41 -7.54 5.97 2.17
CA THR A 41 -6.64 7.12 2.28
C THR A 41 -7.43 8.37 1.89
N ILE A 42 -7.15 9.49 2.56
CA ILE A 42 -7.58 10.80 2.07
C ILE A 42 -6.45 11.33 1.20
N ASP A 43 -6.55 11.05 -0.10
CA ASP A 43 -5.61 11.52 -1.12
C ASP A 43 -6.06 12.87 -1.65
N GLY A 44 -5.75 13.94 -0.93
CA GLY A 44 -6.13 15.27 -1.38
C GLY A 44 -5.93 16.37 -0.37
N GLY A 45 -5.42 17.50 -0.86
CA GLY A 45 -5.22 18.71 -0.09
C GLY A 45 -4.28 19.67 -0.81
N GLY A 46 -4.21 20.90 -0.32
CA GLY A 46 -3.43 21.98 -0.93
C GLY A 46 -4.26 22.91 -1.81
N TYR A 47 -3.59 23.84 -2.47
CA TYR A 47 -4.21 24.91 -3.24
C TYR A 47 -3.31 25.26 -4.43
N THR A 48 -3.87 25.28 -5.63
CA THR A 48 -3.13 25.53 -6.88
C THR A 48 -2.70 26.99 -7.00
N TRP A 49 -3.53 27.91 -6.49
CA TRP A 49 -3.37 29.35 -6.68
C TRP A 49 -3.61 30.10 -5.36
N SER A 50 -2.72 29.94 -4.38
CA SER A 50 -2.73 30.80 -3.21
C SER A 50 -2.05 32.11 -3.57
N GLU A 51 -2.84 33.16 -3.74
CA GLU A 51 -2.37 34.46 -4.23
C GLU A 51 -2.37 35.52 -3.11
N GLY A 52 -1.35 36.37 -3.13
CA GLY A 52 -1.23 37.48 -2.19
C GLY A 52 -0.16 38.48 -2.62
N GLY A 53 -0.54 39.74 -2.80
CA GLY A 53 0.35 40.76 -3.36
C GLY A 53 0.83 40.38 -4.77
N GLY A 54 2.15 40.41 -4.99
CA GLY A 54 2.78 40.03 -6.27
C GLY A 54 3.22 38.56 -6.36
N TYR A 55 2.84 37.73 -5.39
CA TYR A 55 3.28 36.33 -5.31
C TYR A 55 2.11 35.36 -5.45
N SER A 56 2.41 34.21 -6.05
CA SER A 56 1.51 33.07 -6.17
C SER A 56 2.23 31.81 -5.70
N LEU A 57 1.55 31.02 -4.88
CA LEU A 57 2.06 29.77 -4.32
C LEU A 57 1.08 28.64 -4.64
N GLY A 58 1.60 27.57 -5.24
CA GLY A 58 0.90 26.32 -5.43
C GLY A 58 1.45 25.25 -4.49
N GLY A 59 0.58 24.54 -3.76
CA GLY A 59 0.97 23.46 -2.87
C GLY A 59 -0.02 22.30 -2.91
N THR A 60 0.45 21.07 -2.68
CA THR A 60 -0.39 19.88 -2.50
C THR A 60 -0.05 19.25 -1.14
N VAL A 61 -1.04 18.79 -0.39
CA VAL A 61 -0.84 18.12 0.91
C VAL A 61 -1.18 16.64 0.77
N GLY A 62 -0.20 15.77 1.06
CA GLY A 62 -0.37 14.31 1.10
C GLY A 62 -0.57 13.67 -0.27
N GLN A 63 0.43 12.94 -0.74
CA GLN A 63 0.32 11.97 -1.85
C GLN A 63 1.16 10.75 -1.45
N PRO A 64 0.61 9.79 -0.68
CA PRO A 64 1.33 8.55 -0.37
C PRO A 64 1.68 7.76 -1.64
N ASP A 65 0.94 8.01 -2.72
CA ASP A 65 1.07 7.38 -4.03
C ASP A 65 1.91 8.19 -5.04
N ALA A 66 2.87 8.99 -4.56
CA ALA A 66 3.78 9.70 -5.46
C ALA A 66 4.58 8.71 -6.34
N GLY A 67 4.38 8.77 -7.66
CA GLY A 67 4.99 7.84 -8.61
C GLY A 67 4.02 7.35 -9.70
N VAL A 68 4.51 6.47 -10.56
CA VAL A 68 3.69 5.85 -11.62
C VAL A 68 3.11 4.55 -11.08
N ILE A 69 1.78 4.46 -11.06
CA ILE A 69 1.02 3.26 -10.74
C ILE A 69 0.44 2.75 -12.06
N SER A 70 0.60 1.45 -12.34
CA SER A 70 0.05 0.83 -13.55
C SER A 70 -0.64 -0.48 -13.22
N GLY A 71 -1.68 -0.79 -13.98
CA GLY A 71 -2.46 -2.03 -13.85
C GLY A 71 -3.37 -2.24 -15.05
N GLY A 72 -3.21 -3.37 -15.75
CA GLY A 72 -3.88 -3.60 -17.04
C GLY A 72 -3.45 -2.54 -18.07
N ASP A 73 -4.43 -1.96 -18.76
CA ASP A 73 -4.20 -0.89 -19.76
C ASP A 73 -4.16 0.52 -19.15
N TYR A 74 -4.23 0.63 -17.82
CA TYR A 74 -4.31 1.92 -17.13
C TYR A 74 -2.99 2.29 -16.48
N THR A 75 -2.60 3.55 -16.66
CA THR A 75 -1.48 4.19 -15.96
C THR A 75 -1.99 5.43 -15.24
N LEU A 76 -1.75 5.51 -13.94
CA LEU A 76 -1.99 6.67 -13.11
C LEU A 76 -0.64 7.20 -12.63
N VAL A 77 -0.38 8.50 -12.78
CA VAL A 77 0.77 9.12 -12.11
C VAL A 77 0.22 9.91 -10.93
N GLY A 78 0.73 9.64 -9.74
CA GLY A 78 0.46 10.38 -8.52
C GLY A 78 1.66 11.23 -8.10
N GLY A 79 1.46 12.13 -7.15
CA GLY A 79 2.49 13.05 -6.66
C GLY A 79 2.31 14.50 -7.09
N PHE A 80 3.26 15.35 -6.71
CA PHE A 80 3.22 16.81 -6.95
C PHE A 80 3.25 17.10 -8.46
N TRP A 81 2.14 17.60 -9.02
CA TRP A 81 2.05 18.16 -10.38
C TRP A 81 2.52 17.20 -11.48
N CYS A 82 2.28 15.91 -11.32
CA CYS A 82 2.60 14.93 -12.34
C CYS A 82 1.84 15.25 -13.65
N GLY A 83 2.59 15.43 -14.75
CA GLY A 83 2.02 15.77 -16.06
C GLY A 83 1.65 17.25 -16.25
N ALA A 84 1.76 18.10 -15.22
CA ALA A 84 1.63 19.54 -15.42
C ALA A 84 2.93 20.09 -16.01
N ALA A 85 2.89 20.51 -17.27
CA ALA A 85 3.99 21.26 -17.86
C ALA A 85 4.15 22.59 -17.11
N ALA A 86 5.35 22.87 -16.62
CA ALA A 86 5.66 24.17 -16.06
C ALA A 86 5.34 25.27 -17.09
N GLN A 87 4.34 26.10 -16.80
CA GLN A 87 3.98 27.22 -17.67
C GLN A 87 4.99 28.34 -17.46
N HIS A 88 5.88 28.52 -18.44
CA HIS A 88 6.83 29.62 -18.46
C HIS A 88 6.21 30.79 -19.19
N ARG A 89 6.09 31.93 -18.52
CA ARG A 89 5.64 33.17 -19.14
C ARG A 89 6.89 33.91 -19.65
N MET A 90 7.07 33.93 -20.98
CA MET A 90 8.17 34.69 -21.60
C MET A 90 7.76 36.15 -21.74
N TYR A 91 8.52 37.04 -21.15
CA TYR A 91 8.36 38.49 -21.32
C TYR A 91 9.41 38.99 -22.30
N LEU A 92 8.99 39.40 -23.49
CA LEU A 92 9.88 40.00 -24.49
C LEU A 92 9.83 41.52 -24.36
N PRO A 93 10.96 42.22 -24.14
CA PRO A 93 10.99 43.68 -24.20
C PRO A 93 10.67 44.15 -25.63
N VAL A 94 9.70 45.06 -25.75
CA VAL A 94 9.39 45.75 -27.00
C VAL A 94 10.28 46.99 -27.10
N VAL A 95 11.15 47.02 -28.10
CA VAL A 95 11.93 48.22 -28.44
C VAL A 95 11.18 48.97 -29.54
N LEU A 96 10.62 50.12 -29.18
CA LEU A 96 10.04 51.07 -30.13
C LEU A 96 11.16 51.98 -30.65
N ARG A 97 11.24 52.14 -31.97
CA ARG A 97 12.18 53.06 -32.62
C ARG A 97 11.39 53.97 -33.53
N ASP A 98 11.24 55.23 -33.14
CA ASP A 98 10.65 56.23 -34.00
C ASP A 98 11.70 56.72 -35.01
N HIS A 99 11.32 56.69 -36.27
CA HIS A 99 12.09 57.29 -37.36
C HIS A 99 11.61 58.73 -37.58
N PRO A 100 12.52 59.69 -37.82
CA PRO A 100 12.17 61.07 -38.11
C PRO A 100 11.45 61.24 -39.44
#